data_AF-A0A7X7R6U9-F1
#
_entry.id   AF-A0A7X7R6U9-F1
#
_cell.length_a   1.000
_cell.length_b   1.000
_cell.length_c   1.000
_cell.angle_alpha   90.00
_cell.angle_beta   90.00
_cell.angle_gamma   90.00
#
_symmetry.space_group_name_H-M   'P 1'
#
loop_
_entity.id
_entity.type
_entity.pdbx_description
1 polymer ?
#
loop_
_entity_poly.entity_id
_entity_poly.type
_entity_poly.pdbx_seq_one_letter_code
_entity_poly.pdbx_strand_id
1 'polypeptide(L)'
;MSPGAFPKLSDFVELAAAEYYLESGRVELDARWIAAYFQDSGVMEAYPRQDPVAFGELVQKALDTHAERAGKQMRLHLARIARVKGRLRRR
;
A
#
# COMPACT_ATOMS: atom_id res chain seq x y z
N MET A 1 -8.96 19.89 22.24
CA MET A 1 -9.05 18.61 21.51
C MET A 1 -10.25 18.69 20.59
N SER A 2 -10.01 18.80 19.28
CA SER A 2 -11.08 18.72 18.28
C SER A 2 -11.72 17.32 18.34
N PRO A 3 -13.04 17.17 18.09
CA PRO A 3 -13.69 15.87 18.15
C PRO A 3 -13.01 14.97 17.11
N GLY A 4 -12.31 13.95 17.60
CA GLY A 4 -11.48 13.07 16.79
C GLY A 4 -12.35 12.38 15.76
N ALA A 5 -12.10 12.64 14.49
CA ALA A 5 -12.62 11.79 13.44
C ALA A 5 -12.03 10.40 13.67
N PHE A 6 -12.87 9.40 13.94
CA PHE A 6 -12.43 8.01 13.93
C PHE A 6 -11.71 7.74 12.60
N PRO A 7 -10.54 7.07 12.62
CA PRO A 7 -9.80 6.79 11.40
C PRO A 7 -10.71 6.04 10.43
N LYS A 8 -10.68 6.41 9.15
CA LYS A 8 -11.50 5.74 8.14
C LYS A 8 -10.96 4.32 7.92
N LEU A 9 -11.80 3.40 7.47
CA LEU A 9 -11.37 2.06 7.06
C LEU A 9 -10.24 2.14 6.01
N SER A 10 -10.31 3.12 5.09
CA SER A 10 -9.24 3.38 4.14
C SER A 10 -7.91 3.75 4.80
N ASP A 11 -7.93 4.48 5.92
CA ASP A 11 -6.72 4.89 6.62
C ASP A 11 -6.05 3.67 7.28
N PHE A 12 -6.84 2.77 7.85
CA PHE A 12 -6.36 1.48 8.36
C PHE A 12 -5.76 0.60 7.27
N VAL A 13 -6.41 0.54 6.09
CA VAL A 13 -5.94 -0.23 4.94
C VAL A 13 -4.60 0.31 4.43
N GLU A 14 -4.47 1.63 4.27
CA GLU A 14 -3.25 2.26 3.81
C GLU A 14 -2.11 2.10 4.82
N LEU A 15 -2.40 2.22 6.12
CA LEU A 15 -1.41 1.99 7.17
C LEU A 15 -0.92 0.54 7.18
N ALA A 16 -1.84 -0.43 7.12
CA ALA A 16 -1.50 -1.85 7.08
C ALA A 16 -0.63 -2.20 5.87
N ALA A 17 -0.97 -1.67 4.69
CA ALA A 17 -0.18 -1.90 3.48
C ALA A 17 1.23 -1.29 3.59
N ALA A 18 1.35 -0.10 4.20
CA ALA A 18 2.64 0.55 4.40
C ALA A 18 3.52 -0.23 5.40
N GLU A 19 2.96 -0.63 6.55
CA GLU A 19 3.67 -1.40 7.57
C GLU A 19 4.10 -2.78 7.04
N TYR A 20 3.19 -3.49 6.36
CA TYR A 20 3.51 -4.78 5.75
C TYR A 20 4.68 -4.66 4.77
N TYR A 21 4.64 -3.66 3.89
CA TYR A 21 5.70 -3.45 2.90
C TYR A 21 7.03 -3.07 3.56
N LEU A 22 7.00 -2.24 4.61
CA LEU A 22 8.21 -1.85 5.35
C LEU A 22 8.86 -3.04 6.06
N GLU A 23 8.06 -3.93 6.66
CA GLU A 23 8.57 -5.09 7.39
C GLU A 23 9.02 -6.23 6.47
N SER A 24 8.23 -6.54 5.45
CA SER A 24 8.43 -7.73 4.61
C SER A 24 9.18 -7.44 3.30
N GLY A 25 9.10 -6.21 2.80
CA GLY A 25 9.53 -5.85 1.44
C GLY A 25 8.72 -6.52 0.32
N ARG A 26 7.55 -7.11 0.64
CA ARG A 26 6.73 -7.88 -0.29
C ARG A 26 5.43 -7.16 -0.62
N VAL A 27 4.88 -7.49 -1.79
CA VAL A 27 3.57 -7.00 -2.28
C VAL A 27 2.49 -8.06 -2.12
N GLU A 28 2.86 -9.33 -2.12
CA GLU A 28 1.95 -10.44 -1.83
C GLU A 28 1.71 -10.52 -0.33
N LEU A 29 0.49 -10.26 0.12
CA LEU A 29 0.12 -10.17 1.53
C LEU A 29 0.18 -11.54 2.20
N ASP A 30 0.93 -11.63 3.30
CA ASP A 30 0.98 -12.84 4.11
C ASP A 30 -0.26 -12.96 5.00
N ALA A 31 -0.94 -14.11 4.90
CA ALA A 31 -2.19 -14.37 5.61
C ALA A 31 -2.04 -14.36 7.15
N ARG A 32 -0.87 -14.77 7.67
CA ARG A 32 -0.62 -14.76 9.12
C ARG A 32 -0.35 -13.34 9.61
N TRP A 33 0.38 -12.56 8.81
CA TRP A 33 0.65 -11.17 9.11
C TRP A 33 -0.64 -10.35 9.20
N ILE A 34 -1.52 -10.45 8.19
CA ILE A 34 -2.77 -9.68 8.19
C ILE A 34 -3.72 -10.12 9.32
N ALA A 35 -3.74 -11.41 9.65
CA ALA A 35 -4.53 -11.90 10.77
C ALA A 35 -4.06 -11.33 12.12
N ALA A 36 -2.74 -11.26 12.34
CA ALA A 36 -2.16 -10.66 13.54
C ALA A 36 -2.43 -9.14 13.58
N TYR A 37 -2.16 -8.43 12.48
CA TYR A 37 -2.43 -7.00 12.38
C TYR A 37 -3.90 -6.67 12.64
N PHE A 38 -4.83 -7.43 12.06
CA PHE A 38 -6.27 -7.19 12.25
C PHE A 38 -6.71 -7.33 13.71
N GLN A 39 -6.09 -8.23 14.48
CA GLN A 39 -6.35 -8.41 15.90
C GLN A 39 -5.80 -7.26 16.76
N ASP A 40 -4.64 -6.71 16.39
CA ASP A 40 -3.91 -5.74 17.22
C ASP A 40 -4.15 -4.26 16.83
N SER A 41 -4.67 -3.99 15.63
CA SER A 41 -4.71 -2.64 15.02
C SER A 41 -5.86 -1.74 15.47
N GLY A 42 -6.84 -2.25 16.23
CA GLY A 42 -8.03 -1.47 16.60
C GLY A 42 -9.14 -1.46 15.53
N VAL A 43 -8.97 -2.20 14.42
CA VAL A 43 -9.95 -2.26 13.32
C VAL A 43 -11.27 -2.88 13.77
N MET A 44 -11.22 -3.89 14.65
CA MET A 44 -12.43 -4.55 15.16
C MET A 44 -13.27 -3.61 16.04
N GLU A 45 -12.62 -2.71 16.77
CA GLU A 45 -13.25 -1.72 17.64
C GLU A 45 -13.88 -0.59 16.81
N ALA A 46 -13.16 -0.10 15.80
CA ALA A 46 -13.64 0.96 14.92
C ALA A 46 -14.69 0.46 13.90
N TYR A 47 -14.56 -0.79 13.45
CA TYR A 47 -15.41 -1.41 12.43
C TYR A 47 -15.79 -2.86 12.82
N PRO A 48 -16.71 -3.08 13.78
CA PRO A 48 -17.02 -4.41 14.31
C PRO A 48 -17.63 -5.41 13.32
N ARG A 49 -18.13 -4.93 12.18
CA ARG A 49 -18.67 -5.77 11.10
C ARG A 49 -17.64 -6.08 10.01
N GLN A 50 -16.44 -5.53 10.13
CA GLN A 50 -15.37 -5.80 9.19
C GLN A 50 -14.90 -7.23 9.38
N ASP A 51 -14.81 -7.95 8.27
CA ASP A 51 -14.27 -9.31 8.25
C ASP A 51 -12.76 -9.27 7.91
N PRO A 52 -11.93 -10.11 8.55
CA PRO A 52 -10.48 -10.14 8.31
C PRO A 52 -10.12 -10.51 6.87
N VAL A 53 -10.90 -11.36 6.19
CA VAL A 53 -10.68 -11.70 4.78
C VAL A 53 -10.99 -10.49 3.91
N ALA A 54 -12.15 -9.86 4.12
CA ALA A 54 -12.52 -8.65 3.40
C ALA A 54 -11.53 -7.49 3.64
N PHE A 55 -11.00 -7.36 4.85
CA PHE A 55 -9.96 -6.38 5.15
C PHE A 55 -8.64 -6.72 4.43
N GLY A 56 -8.23 -7.99 4.45
CA GLY A 56 -7.04 -8.46 3.75
C GLY A 56 -7.12 -8.23 2.24
N GLU A 57 -8.28 -8.42 1.62
CA GLU A 57 -8.48 -8.09 0.19
C GLU A 57 -8.26 -6.59 -0.09
N LEU A 58 -8.70 -5.71 0.80
CA LEU A 58 -8.47 -4.26 0.67
C LEU A 58 -6.99 -3.92 0.80
N VAL A 59 -6.29 -4.54 1.76
CA VAL A 59 -4.85 -4.35 1.97
C VAL A 59 -4.04 -4.88 0.78
N GLN A 60 -4.37 -6.07 0.26
CA GLN A 60 -3.75 -6.61 -0.95
C GLN A 60 -3.91 -5.66 -2.13
N LYS A 61 -5.12 -5.13 -2.33
CA LYS A 61 -5.38 -4.16 -3.40
C LYS A 61 -4.58 -2.86 -3.25
N ALA A 62 -4.38 -2.40 -2.02
CA ALA A 62 -3.54 -1.23 -1.74
C ALA A 62 -2.06 -1.52 -2.07
N LEU A 63 -1.54 -2.68 -1.68
CA LEU A 63 -0.19 -3.15 -2.03
C LEU A 63 0.01 -3.21 -3.55
N ASP A 64 -0.94 -3.80 -4.27
CA ASP A 64 -0.90 -3.89 -5.74
C ASP A 64 -0.87 -2.49 -6.37
N THR A 65 -1.72 -1.58 -5.88
CA THR A 65 -1.77 -0.20 -6.35
C THR A 65 -0.44 0.54 -6.12
N HIS A 66 0.20 0.32 -4.98
CA HIS A 66 1.53 0.87 -4.68
C HIS A 66 2.60 0.32 -5.61
N ALA A 67 2.62 -0.99 -5.84
CA ALA A 67 3.54 -1.63 -6.77
C ALA A 67 3.36 -1.12 -8.21
N GLU A 68 2.11 -0.99 -8.67
CA GLU A 68 1.80 -0.44 -9.98
C GLU A 68 2.30 1.00 -10.14
N ARG A 69 2.05 1.85 -9.13
CA ARG A 69 2.50 3.25 -9.13
C ARG A 69 4.02 3.33 -9.19
N ALA A 70 4.72 2.53 -8.37
CA ALA A 70 6.18 2.46 -8.38
C ALA A 70 6.72 2.02 -9.75
N GLY A 71 6.13 0.97 -10.35
CA GLY A 71 6.49 0.50 -11.69
C GLY A 71 6.24 1.53 -12.79
N LYS A 72 5.11 2.26 -12.74
CA LYS A 72 4.82 3.37 -13.67
C LYS A 72 5.86 4.48 -13.55
N GLN A 73 6.22 4.89 -12.33
CA GLN A 73 7.23 5.93 -12.11
C GLN A 73 8.62 5.51 -12.62
N MET A 74 9.03 4.25 -12.39
CA MET A 74 10.28 3.72 -12.92
C MET A 74 10.34 3.76 -14.45
N ARG A 75 9.26 3.33 -15.12
CA ARG A 75 9.19 3.38 -16.59
C ARG A 75 9.29 4.81 -17.13
N LEU A 76 8.61 5.77 -16.50
CA LEU A 76 8.69 7.18 -16.87
C LEU A 76 10.11 7.74 -16.67
N HIS A 77 10.76 7.37 -15.57
CA HIS A 77 12.15 7.77 -15.30
C HIS A 77 13.12 7.21 -16.34
N LEU A 78 13.03 5.92 -16.68
CA LEU A 78 13.84 5.29 -17.72
C LEU A 78 13.60 5.91 -19.10
N ALA A 79 12.34 6.21 -19.45
CA ALA A 79 12.01 6.90 -20.70
C ALA A 79 12.63 8.30 -20.77
N ARG A 80 12.66 9.04 -19.65
CA ARG A 80 13.32 10.35 -19.57
C ARG A 80 14.82 10.23 -19.80
N ILE A 81 15.50 9.28 -19.16
CA ILE A 81 16.94 9.02 -19.36
C ILE A 81 17.23 8.67 -20.82
N ALA A 82 16.45 7.77 -21.43
CA ALA A 82 16.62 7.37 -22.81
C ALA A 82 16.48 8.55 -23.79
N ARG A 83 15.50 9.45 -23.56
CA ARG A 83 15.31 10.67 -24.37
C ARG A 83 16.49 11.64 -24.26
N VAL A 84 17.05 11.82 -23.06
CA VAL A 84 18.24 12.66 -22.84
C VAL A 84 19.45 12.07 -23.57
N LYS A 85 19.70 10.77 -23.44
CA LYS A 85 20.80 10.06 -24.13
C LYS A 85 20.67 10.13 -25.66
N GLY A 86 19.44 10.01 -26.19
CA GLY A 86 19.16 10.13 -27.62
C GLY A 86 19.42 11.52 -28.18
N ARG A 87 19.20 12.58 -27.39
CA ARG A 87 19.56 13.96 -27.78
C ARG A 87 21.06 14.20 -27.77
N LEU A 88 21.79 13.63 -26.81
CA LEU A 88 23.24 13.80 -26.69
C LEU A 88 23.99 13.11 -27.84
N ARG A 89 23.48 11.97 -28.35
CA ARG A 89 24.08 11.22 -29.47
C ARG A 89 23.88 11.83 -30.87
N ARG A 90 23.02 12.85 -31.01
CA ARG A 90 22.72 13.52 -32.29
C ARG A 90 23.41 14.88 -32.43
N ARG A 91 24.22 15.28 -31.46
CA ARG A 91 25.13 16.43 -31.54
C ARG A 91 26.54 15.91 -31.79
#